data_AF-A0A3C1Z821-F1
#
_entry.id   AF-A0A3C1Z821-F1
#
_cell.length_a   1.000
_cell.length_b   1.000
_cell.length_c   1.000
_cell.angle_alpha   90.00
_cell.angle_beta   90.00
_cell.angle_gamma   90.00
#
_symmetry.space_group_name_H-M   'P 1'
#
loop_
_entity.id
_entity.type
_entity.pdbx_description
1 polymer ?
#
loop_
_entity_poly.entity_id
_entity_poly.type
_entity_poly.pdbx_seq_one_letter_code
_entity_poly.pdbx_strand_id
1 'polypeptide(L)'
;MKTAYLAHIDERAQDNLPPLVLNAEQAKSVVENLIKGGDGDFYLDLLTHRVPPGVDEAAYVKASFLASVAKGDQTCDAIDQKHATFLLSTMMGGYNIDPLIELLDLDATAETARDALAKTLLIYEAYQAVVEKSANNAFAKQVIDAWANADWFTSKNKLPKKIKLIVFRVEGEINTDDLSPATEAWSRPDIPLHAQSMLGKTMENPLETIEKLKEKGFPLAFVGDVVGTGSSRKSAINSVLWHMGNDIDYIPNKRGGGVVLGGNIAPIFFNTAEDSGALPIECDVTKMSMGDEITIYPYEGKITNSNGETISTFELSPTTMPDEVRAGGRIPLIIGRGLTDKTRQDLGLPVSDLFLRPQDASNSNVGYTLAQKIVGKACGVEGIRPGTYCEPRMTTVGSQDTTGAMTRDELKELACLGFSAELVMQSF
;
A
#
# COMPACT_ATOMS: atom_id res chain seq x y z
N MET A 1 -31.25 4.75 -2.86
CA MET A 1 -29.85 4.32 -2.82
C MET A 1 -29.73 2.80 -2.91
N LYS A 2 -30.22 2.02 -1.93
CA LYS A 2 -30.11 0.54 -1.92
C LYS A 2 -30.50 -0.14 -3.24
N THR A 3 -31.70 0.13 -3.79
CA THR A 3 -32.13 -0.46 -5.07
C THR A 3 -31.19 -0.13 -6.23
N ALA A 4 -30.72 1.12 -6.33
CA ALA A 4 -29.79 1.52 -7.38
C ALA A 4 -28.40 0.89 -7.20
N TYR A 5 -27.94 0.76 -5.94
CA TYR A 5 -26.67 0.11 -5.64
C TYR A 5 -26.71 -1.40 -5.91
N LEU A 6 -27.82 -2.08 -5.61
CA LEU A 6 -28.00 -3.49 -5.96
C LEU A 6 -28.01 -3.69 -7.49
N ALA A 7 -28.70 -2.82 -8.24
CA ALA A 7 -28.65 -2.86 -9.69
C ALA A 7 -27.23 -2.63 -10.24
N HIS A 8 -26.46 -1.73 -9.61
CA HIS A 8 -25.05 -1.50 -9.95
C HIS A 8 -24.15 -2.71 -9.69
N ILE A 9 -24.39 -3.44 -8.59
CA ILE A 9 -23.72 -4.71 -8.32
C ILE A 9 -24.02 -5.70 -9.45
N ASP A 10 -25.29 -5.86 -9.80
CA ASP A 10 -25.71 -6.81 -10.84
C ASP A 10 -25.15 -6.44 -12.22
N GLU A 11 -25.09 -5.14 -12.55
CA GLU A 11 -24.47 -4.63 -13.78
C GLU A 11 -22.98 -4.97 -13.82
N ARG A 12 -22.23 -4.62 -12.77
CA ARG A 12 -20.77 -4.89 -12.68
C ARG A 12 -20.45 -6.37 -12.68
N ALA A 13 -21.30 -7.19 -12.05
CA ALA A 13 -21.12 -8.63 -11.99
C ALA A 13 -21.21 -9.31 -13.37
N GLN A 14 -21.90 -8.72 -14.36
CA GLN A 14 -21.95 -9.25 -15.73
C GLN A 14 -20.57 -9.27 -16.39
N ASP A 15 -19.69 -8.34 -16.00
CA ASP A 15 -18.31 -8.24 -16.48
C ASP A 15 -17.29 -8.81 -15.49
N ASN A 16 -17.74 -9.58 -14.48
CA ASN A 16 -16.91 -10.12 -13.40
C ASN A 16 -16.17 -9.03 -12.60
N LEU A 17 -16.82 -7.89 -12.36
CA LEU A 17 -16.26 -6.75 -11.64
C LEU A 17 -16.92 -6.56 -10.27
N PRO A 18 -16.17 -6.18 -9.22
CA PRO A 18 -16.75 -5.77 -7.93
C PRO A 18 -17.48 -4.44 -8.09
N PRO A 19 -18.43 -4.04 -7.24
CA PRO A 19 -19.01 -2.70 -7.32
C PRO A 19 -17.97 -1.58 -7.18
N LEU A 20 -18.24 -0.43 -7.78
CA LEU A 20 -17.46 0.79 -7.58
C LEU A 20 -17.46 1.22 -6.11
N VAL A 21 -16.42 1.95 -5.72
CA VAL A 21 -16.37 2.62 -4.42
C VAL A 21 -17.48 3.67 -4.30
N LEU A 22 -17.93 3.92 -3.07
CA LEU A 22 -18.94 4.94 -2.82
C LEU A 22 -18.35 6.33 -3.00
N ASN A 23 -19.08 7.18 -3.73
CA ASN A 23 -18.83 8.62 -3.72
C ASN A 23 -19.43 9.28 -2.46
N ALA A 24 -19.18 10.58 -2.28
CA ALA A 24 -19.63 11.32 -1.10
C ALA A 24 -21.16 11.33 -0.93
N GLU A 25 -21.92 11.46 -2.02
CA GLU A 25 -23.39 11.45 -1.98
C GLU A 25 -23.95 10.08 -1.55
N GLN A 26 -23.36 9.01 -2.07
CA GLN A 26 -23.71 7.65 -1.70
C GLN A 26 -23.33 7.36 -0.24
N ALA A 27 -22.13 7.74 0.20
CA ALA A 27 -21.69 7.62 1.58
C ALA A 27 -22.62 8.39 2.54
N LYS A 28 -23.04 9.60 2.16
CA LYS A 28 -24.03 10.37 2.94
C LYS A 28 -25.36 9.63 3.02
N SER A 29 -25.84 9.07 1.91
CA SER A 29 -27.08 8.28 1.92
C SER A 29 -26.97 7.03 2.80
N VAL A 30 -25.82 6.35 2.82
CA VAL A 30 -25.55 5.23 3.73
C VAL A 30 -25.67 5.68 5.18
N VAL A 31 -24.98 6.77 5.55
CA VAL A 31 -25.03 7.36 6.90
C VAL A 31 -26.45 7.72 7.32
N GLU A 32 -27.22 8.40 6.45
CA GLU A 32 -28.61 8.78 6.75
C GLU A 32 -29.50 7.56 7.01
N ASN A 33 -29.27 6.42 6.34
CA ASN A 33 -30.04 5.20 6.58
C ASN A 33 -29.59 4.49 7.87
N LEU A 34 -28.29 4.49 8.18
CA LEU A 34 -27.78 3.98 9.46
C LEU A 34 -28.35 4.74 10.66
N ILE A 35 -28.56 6.06 10.52
CA ILE A 35 -29.18 6.90 11.55
C ILE A 35 -30.69 6.65 11.67
N LYS A 36 -31.40 6.52 10.54
CA LYS A 36 -32.86 6.30 10.52
C LYS A 36 -33.28 4.94 11.09
N GLY A 37 -32.40 3.95 11.00
CA GLY A 37 -32.69 2.55 11.34
C GLY A 37 -33.37 1.80 10.19
N GLY A 38 -33.04 0.52 10.04
CA GLY A 38 -33.51 -0.37 8.96
C GLY A 38 -32.39 -0.81 8.01
N ASP A 39 -32.29 -2.12 7.76
CA ASP A 39 -31.21 -2.74 6.98
C ASP A 39 -29.80 -2.38 7.47
N GLY A 40 -29.61 -2.27 8.78
CA GLY A 40 -28.36 -1.82 9.41
C GLY A 40 -27.13 -2.57 8.93
N ASP A 41 -27.21 -3.91 8.85
CA ASP A 41 -26.10 -4.75 8.39
C ASP A 41 -25.66 -4.44 6.96
N PHE A 42 -26.63 -4.20 6.06
CA PHE A 42 -26.32 -3.87 4.66
C PHE A 42 -25.60 -2.53 4.56
N TYR A 43 -26.11 -1.49 5.22
CA TYR A 43 -25.49 -0.17 5.15
C TYR A 43 -24.16 -0.12 5.92
N LEU A 44 -24.03 -0.90 6.99
CA LEU A 44 -22.78 -1.04 7.73
C LEU A 44 -21.70 -1.75 6.91
N ASP A 45 -22.05 -2.79 6.15
CA ASP A 45 -21.13 -3.45 5.22
C ASP A 45 -20.59 -2.45 4.18
N LEU A 46 -21.48 -1.64 3.59
CA LEU A 46 -21.08 -0.59 2.65
C LEU A 46 -20.16 0.46 3.28
N LEU A 47 -20.50 0.95 4.47
CA LEU A 47 -19.67 1.93 5.18
C LEU A 47 -18.29 1.34 5.52
N THR A 48 -18.25 0.05 5.87
CA THR A 48 -17.04 -0.65 6.32
C THR A 48 -16.11 -0.94 5.14
N HIS A 49 -16.65 -1.43 4.02
CA HIS A 49 -15.86 -2.05 2.95
C HIS A 49 -15.91 -1.35 1.60
N ARG A 50 -16.70 -0.28 1.41
CA ARG A 50 -16.90 0.37 0.10
C ARG A 50 -16.58 1.85 0.06
N VAL A 51 -16.07 2.43 1.15
CA VAL A 51 -15.64 3.83 1.21
C VAL A 51 -14.12 3.93 1.06
N PRO A 52 -13.59 4.77 0.15
CA PRO A 52 -12.15 5.02 0.05
C PRO A 52 -11.56 5.53 1.38
N PRO A 53 -10.29 5.24 1.68
CA PRO A 53 -9.60 5.72 2.88
C PRO A 53 -9.08 7.16 2.70
N GLY A 54 -8.35 7.68 3.68
CA GLY A 54 -7.57 8.90 3.53
C GLY A 54 -8.42 10.16 3.52
N VAL A 55 -8.11 11.06 2.60
CA VAL A 55 -8.77 12.38 2.46
C VAL A 55 -9.73 12.46 1.27
N ASP A 56 -10.32 11.32 0.86
CA ASP A 56 -11.42 11.32 -0.09
C ASP A 56 -12.69 11.97 0.49
N GLU A 57 -13.52 12.56 -0.36
CA GLU A 57 -14.76 13.23 0.06
C GLU A 57 -15.75 12.25 0.72
N ALA A 58 -15.80 10.99 0.28
CA ALA A 58 -16.60 9.96 0.92
C ALA A 58 -16.00 9.54 2.29
N ALA A 59 -14.67 9.56 2.40
CA ALA A 59 -13.97 9.33 3.67
C ALA A 59 -14.30 10.43 4.69
N TYR A 60 -14.39 11.70 4.27
CA TYR A 60 -14.80 12.80 5.14
C TYR A 60 -16.19 12.56 5.76
N VAL A 61 -17.15 12.14 4.94
CA VAL A 61 -18.52 11.80 5.40
C VAL A 61 -18.50 10.64 6.39
N LYS A 62 -17.76 9.57 6.07
CA LYS A 62 -17.59 8.39 6.95
C LYS A 62 -16.94 8.78 8.28
N ALA A 63 -15.82 9.50 8.27
CA ALA A 63 -15.10 9.91 9.47
C ALA A 63 -15.97 10.79 10.37
N SER A 64 -16.68 11.76 9.79
CA SER A 64 -17.56 12.66 10.54
C SER A 64 -18.68 11.90 11.27
N PHE A 65 -19.33 10.96 10.59
CA PHE A 65 -20.37 10.12 11.19
C PHE A 65 -19.81 9.23 12.29
N LEU A 66 -18.73 8.49 12.01
CA LEU A 66 -18.12 7.58 12.98
C LEU A 66 -17.60 8.32 14.21
N ALA A 67 -17.03 9.51 14.04
CA ALA A 67 -16.59 10.35 15.15
C ALA A 67 -17.77 10.76 16.05
N SER A 68 -18.89 11.17 15.45
CA SER A 68 -20.09 11.54 16.21
C SER A 68 -20.68 10.36 16.99
N VAL A 69 -20.70 9.16 16.39
CA VAL A 69 -21.14 7.94 17.10
C VAL A 69 -20.16 7.56 18.21
N ALA A 70 -18.85 7.58 17.94
CA ALA A 70 -17.82 7.25 18.91
C ALA A 70 -17.83 8.18 20.14
N LYS A 71 -18.13 9.47 19.96
CA LYS A 71 -18.30 10.46 21.05
C LYS A 71 -19.61 10.31 21.81
N GLY A 72 -20.60 9.61 21.24
CA GLY A 72 -21.95 9.49 21.79
C GLY A 72 -22.88 10.65 21.42
N ASP A 73 -22.47 11.53 20.52
CA ASP A 73 -23.29 12.66 20.03
C ASP A 73 -24.41 12.17 19.09
N GLN A 74 -24.16 11.07 18.37
CA GLN A 74 -25.12 10.42 17.46
C GLN A 74 -25.34 8.97 17.88
N THR A 75 -26.60 8.56 18.00
CA THR A 75 -26.96 7.15 18.22
C THR A 75 -27.03 6.40 16.89
N CYS A 76 -26.63 5.13 16.88
CA CYS A 76 -26.82 4.23 15.75
C CYS A 76 -27.07 2.81 16.28
N ASP A 77 -28.15 2.16 15.84
CA ASP A 77 -28.48 0.81 16.32
C ASP A 77 -27.52 -0.26 15.78
N ALA A 78 -26.84 0.02 14.65
CA ALA A 78 -25.97 -0.94 13.99
C ALA A 78 -24.55 -1.03 14.58
N ILE A 79 -24.08 0.03 15.25
CA ILE A 79 -22.72 0.12 15.82
C ILE A 79 -22.72 0.90 17.12
N ASP A 80 -21.91 0.45 18.08
CA ASP A 80 -21.66 1.17 19.32
C ASP A 80 -20.43 2.10 19.22
N GLN A 81 -20.12 2.81 20.31
CA GLN A 81 -18.97 3.73 20.38
C GLN A 81 -17.63 3.03 20.10
N LYS A 82 -17.46 1.80 20.59
CA LYS A 82 -16.22 1.02 20.41
C LYS A 82 -16.05 0.59 18.96
N HIS A 83 -17.12 0.10 18.33
CA HIS A 83 -17.11 -0.32 16.94
C HIS A 83 -16.91 0.89 16.01
N ALA A 84 -17.53 2.04 16.29
CA ALA A 84 -17.29 3.27 15.54
C ALA A 84 -15.82 3.73 15.63
N THR A 85 -15.23 3.65 16.83
CA THR A 85 -13.79 3.93 17.04
C THR A 85 -12.90 2.95 16.27
N PHE A 86 -13.26 1.66 16.26
CA PHE A 86 -12.57 0.68 15.44
C PHE A 86 -12.67 1.01 13.95
N LEU A 87 -13.84 1.38 13.42
CA LEU A 87 -13.98 1.73 12.01
C LEU A 87 -13.25 3.02 11.62
N LEU A 88 -13.04 3.96 12.55
CA LEU A 88 -12.14 5.09 12.31
C LEU A 88 -10.69 4.61 12.11
N SER A 89 -10.26 3.58 12.83
CA SER A 89 -8.90 3.04 12.72
C SER A 89 -8.57 2.43 11.36
N THR A 90 -9.59 1.99 10.60
CA THR A 90 -9.40 1.34 9.30
C THR A 90 -9.27 2.31 8.12
N MET A 91 -9.34 3.62 8.37
CA MET A 91 -9.35 4.65 7.33
C MET A 91 -7.95 5.11 6.89
N MET A 92 -6.89 4.39 7.29
CA MET A 92 -5.46 4.65 7.04
C MET A 92 -4.89 5.93 7.69
N GLY A 93 -5.56 7.07 7.51
CA GLY A 93 -5.14 8.39 7.98
C GLY A 93 -6.02 9.50 7.41
N GLY A 94 -5.72 10.76 7.75
CA GLY A 94 -6.51 11.92 7.32
C GLY A 94 -7.63 12.26 8.30
N TYR A 95 -8.88 12.27 7.84
CA TYR A 95 -10.02 12.78 8.63
C TYR A 95 -10.35 11.98 9.89
N ASN A 96 -9.78 10.78 10.04
CA ASN A 96 -9.95 9.93 11.22
C ASN A 96 -8.97 10.27 12.37
N ILE A 97 -7.88 10.99 12.12
CA ILE A 97 -6.79 11.18 13.11
C ILE A 97 -7.23 12.04 14.30
N ASP A 98 -7.70 13.26 14.06
CA ASP A 98 -8.13 14.15 15.15
C ASP A 98 -9.25 13.52 16.00
N PRO A 99 -10.30 12.90 15.40
CA PRO A 99 -11.26 12.13 16.17
C PRO A 99 -10.63 11.05 17.05
N LEU A 100 -9.70 10.24 16.54
CA LEU A 100 -9.04 9.20 17.33
C LEU A 100 -8.25 9.79 18.51
N ILE A 101 -7.61 10.95 18.33
CA ILE A 101 -6.86 11.63 19.39
C ILE A 101 -7.80 12.14 20.49
N GLU A 102 -8.96 12.71 20.12
CA GLU A 102 -9.97 13.16 21.07
C GLU A 102 -10.60 12.00 21.85
N LEU A 103 -10.81 10.85 21.18
CA LEU A 103 -11.39 9.65 21.80
C LEU A 103 -10.49 9.03 22.89
N LEU A 104 -9.20 9.40 22.96
CA LEU A 104 -8.33 9.01 24.09
C LEU A 104 -8.79 9.58 25.44
N ASP A 105 -9.63 10.60 25.44
CA ASP A 105 -10.13 11.25 26.66
C ASP A 105 -11.45 10.63 27.19
N LEU A 106 -12.02 9.64 26.49
CA LEU A 106 -13.32 9.03 26.83
C LEU A 106 -13.15 7.57 27.26
N ASP A 107 -13.60 7.22 28.47
CA ASP A 107 -13.47 5.85 29.03
C ASP A 107 -14.04 4.75 28.11
N ALA A 108 -15.12 5.06 27.38
CA ALA A 108 -15.78 4.10 26.50
C ALA A 108 -14.95 3.72 25.25
N THR A 109 -14.04 4.60 24.81
CA THR A 109 -13.34 4.49 23.52
C THR A 109 -11.83 4.58 23.62
N ALA A 110 -11.27 5.07 24.73
CA ALA A 110 -9.85 5.38 24.88
C ALA A 110 -8.93 4.17 24.61
N GLU A 111 -9.34 2.97 25.04
CA GLU A 111 -8.60 1.74 24.76
C GLU A 111 -8.54 1.42 23.26
N THR A 112 -9.69 1.47 22.58
CA THR A 112 -9.77 1.23 21.13
C THR A 112 -9.03 2.31 20.34
N ALA A 113 -9.13 3.58 20.77
CA ALA A 113 -8.44 4.71 20.15
C ALA A 113 -6.92 4.61 20.30
N ARG A 114 -6.43 4.17 21.47
CA ARG A 114 -5.02 3.83 21.68
C ARG A 114 -4.57 2.76 20.71
N ASP A 115 -5.28 1.64 20.64
CA ASP A 115 -4.90 0.51 19.78
C ASP A 115 -4.90 0.88 18.29
N ALA A 116 -5.80 1.78 17.90
CA ALA A 116 -5.84 2.36 16.58
C ALA A 116 -4.58 3.20 16.31
N LEU A 117 -4.36 4.25 17.10
CA LEU A 117 -3.26 5.20 16.91
C LEU A 117 -1.88 4.54 17.00
N ALA A 118 -1.73 3.52 17.86
CA ALA A 118 -0.50 2.74 17.98
C ALA A 118 -0.05 2.09 16.65
N LYS A 119 -0.99 1.82 15.74
CA LYS A 119 -0.74 1.18 14.43
C LYS A 119 -0.87 2.13 13.25
N THR A 120 -1.38 3.34 13.46
CA THR A 120 -1.55 4.35 12.41
C THR A 120 -0.21 5.01 12.07
N LEU A 121 0.15 5.01 10.79
CA LEU A 121 1.42 5.58 10.31
C LEU A 121 1.27 7.04 9.86
N LEU A 122 0.13 7.37 9.27
CA LEU A 122 -0.17 8.66 8.64
C LEU A 122 -0.56 9.72 9.68
N ILE A 123 0.28 9.88 10.72
CA ILE A 123 0.07 10.79 11.85
C ILE A 123 0.47 12.23 11.50
N TYR A 124 1.52 12.41 10.68
CA TYR A 124 1.99 13.69 10.17
C TYR A 124 2.00 14.82 11.23
N GLU A 125 1.27 15.91 10.98
CA GLU A 125 1.24 17.11 11.82
C GLU A 125 0.57 16.85 13.19
N ALA A 126 -0.31 15.85 13.28
CA ALA A 126 -0.99 15.50 14.53
C ALA A 126 -0.05 14.83 15.55
N TYR A 127 1.18 14.48 15.16
CA TYR A 127 2.19 13.90 16.06
C TYR A 127 2.37 14.74 17.33
N GLN A 128 2.52 16.05 17.16
CA GLN A 128 2.77 16.96 18.28
C GLN A 128 1.59 17.00 19.25
N ALA A 129 0.35 16.92 18.73
CA ALA A 129 -0.85 16.87 19.56
C ALA A 129 -0.88 15.61 20.44
N VAL A 130 -0.44 14.46 19.92
CA VAL A 130 -0.35 13.22 20.71
C VAL A 130 0.76 13.30 21.76
N VAL A 131 1.92 13.86 21.40
CA VAL A 131 3.03 14.09 22.35
C VAL A 131 2.60 14.99 23.49
N GLU A 132 1.97 16.13 23.21
CA GLU A 132 1.48 17.05 24.24
C GLU A 132 0.42 16.40 25.13
N LYS A 133 -0.50 15.64 24.53
CA LYS A 133 -1.53 14.89 25.27
C LYS A 133 -0.91 13.81 26.17
N SER A 134 0.20 13.19 25.75
CA SER A 134 0.88 12.13 26.51
C SER A 134 1.42 12.58 27.87
N ALA A 135 1.59 13.89 28.08
CA ALA A 135 2.01 14.45 29.37
C ALA A 135 1.00 14.19 30.48
N ASN A 136 -0.29 14.09 30.16
CA ASN A 136 -1.39 13.98 31.14
C ASN A 136 -2.39 12.85 30.85
N ASN A 137 -2.30 12.16 29.70
CA ASN A 137 -3.18 11.06 29.33
C ASN A 137 -2.39 9.75 29.19
N ALA A 138 -2.73 8.74 30.01
CA ALA A 138 -2.03 7.45 30.05
C ALA A 138 -2.16 6.66 28.74
N PHE A 139 -3.28 6.77 28.04
CA PHE A 139 -3.47 6.12 26.73
C PHE A 139 -2.64 6.79 25.66
N ALA A 140 -2.59 8.13 25.62
CA ALA A 140 -1.69 8.86 24.72
C ALA A 140 -0.21 8.51 24.98
N LYS A 141 0.19 8.33 26.25
CA LYS A 141 1.54 7.84 26.59
C LYS A 141 1.80 6.44 26.05
N GLN A 142 0.84 5.53 26.13
CA GLN A 142 0.94 4.19 25.54
C GLN A 142 1.07 4.25 24.01
N VAL A 143 0.39 5.18 23.33
CA VAL A 143 0.57 5.41 21.88
C VAL A 143 2.00 5.82 21.55
N ILE A 144 2.55 6.80 22.28
CA ILE A 144 3.95 7.23 22.13
C ILE A 144 4.92 6.05 22.35
N ASP A 145 4.69 5.24 23.37
CA ASP A 145 5.51 4.07 23.65
C ASP A 145 5.41 3.01 22.52
N ALA A 146 4.22 2.78 21.99
CA ALA A 146 4.00 1.86 20.87
C ALA A 146 4.73 2.32 19.60
N TRP A 147 4.73 3.62 19.29
CA TRP A 147 5.50 4.17 18.18
C TRP A 147 7.00 4.03 18.40
N ALA A 148 7.50 4.31 19.60
CA ALA A 148 8.91 4.16 19.95
C ALA A 148 9.40 2.69 19.89
N ASN A 149 8.50 1.74 20.15
CA ASN A 149 8.75 0.29 20.09
C ASN A 149 8.45 -0.33 18.71
N ALA A 150 7.99 0.47 17.75
CA ALA A 150 7.59 0.05 16.41
C ALA A 150 6.52 -1.06 16.41
N ASP A 151 5.51 -0.96 17.28
CA ASP A 151 4.44 -1.96 17.38
C ASP A 151 3.67 -2.13 16.06
N TRP A 152 3.49 -1.04 15.31
CA TRP A 152 2.92 -1.03 13.96
C TRP A 152 3.65 -1.97 12.98
N PHE A 153 4.95 -2.19 13.19
CA PHE A 153 5.80 -3.04 12.38
C PHE A 153 5.92 -4.44 12.97
N THR A 154 6.12 -4.54 14.29
CA THR A 154 6.34 -5.81 14.97
C THR A 154 5.08 -6.68 14.99
N SER A 155 3.89 -6.08 14.94
CA SER A 155 2.62 -6.80 14.83
C SER A 155 2.36 -7.41 13.46
N LYS A 156 3.11 -7.02 12.41
CA LYS A 156 2.96 -7.58 11.06
C LYS A 156 3.80 -8.84 10.89
N ASN A 157 3.30 -9.76 10.06
CA ASN A 157 4.00 -10.99 9.70
C ASN A 157 5.30 -10.67 8.95
N LYS A 158 6.41 -11.29 9.37
CA LYS A 158 7.68 -11.21 8.64
C LYS A 158 7.55 -11.87 7.27
N LEU A 159 8.37 -11.44 6.31
CA LEU A 159 8.54 -12.13 5.04
C LEU A 159 8.80 -13.63 5.31
N PRO A 160 7.99 -14.56 4.78
CA PRO A 160 8.15 -15.98 5.06
C PRO A 160 9.50 -16.51 4.60
N LYS A 161 10.05 -17.48 5.32
CA LYS A 161 11.30 -18.16 4.92
C LYS A 161 11.14 -19.01 3.65
N LYS A 162 9.89 -19.38 3.32
CA LYS A 162 9.52 -20.23 2.20
C LYS A 162 8.20 -19.74 1.63
N ILE A 163 8.14 -19.51 0.32
CA ILE A 163 6.93 -19.06 -0.39
C ILE A 163 6.67 -20.04 -1.53
N LYS A 164 5.52 -20.73 -1.51
CA LYS A 164 5.10 -21.62 -2.60
C LYS A 164 4.23 -20.84 -3.57
N LEU A 165 4.51 -20.97 -4.87
CA LEU A 165 3.89 -20.17 -5.92
C LEU A 165 3.62 -21.03 -7.15
N ILE A 166 2.64 -20.63 -7.95
CA ILE A 166 2.44 -21.09 -9.33
C ILE A 166 2.99 -20.03 -10.28
N VAL A 167 3.78 -20.45 -11.26
CA VAL A 167 4.34 -19.56 -12.27
C VAL A 167 3.26 -19.14 -13.27
N PHE A 168 3.02 -17.84 -13.41
CA PHE A 168 2.37 -17.25 -14.59
C PHE A 168 3.46 -16.61 -15.46
N ARG A 169 3.87 -17.29 -16.52
CA ARG A 169 5.00 -16.86 -17.37
C ARG A 169 4.53 -16.11 -18.62
N VAL A 170 5.14 -14.97 -18.90
CA VAL A 170 5.05 -14.28 -20.19
C VAL A 170 6.46 -14.25 -20.79
N GLU A 171 6.62 -14.80 -22.00
CA GLU A 171 7.93 -14.89 -22.66
C GLU A 171 8.32 -13.55 -23.32
N GLY A 172 9.62 -13.26 -23.33
CA GLY A 172 10.18 -12.07 -23.95
C GLY A 172 10.12 -10.81 -23.09
N GLU A 173 10.12 -9.66 -23.77
CA GLU A 173 10.02 -8.35 -23.13
C GLU A 173 8.55 -7.98 -22.91
N ILE A 174 8.19 -7.68 -21.65
CA ILE A 174 6.89 -7.18 -21.25
C ILE A 174 6.99 -5.68 -21.01
N ASN A 175 6.42 -4.91 -21.93
CA ASN A 175 6.30 -3.48 -21.77
C ASN A 175 5.16 -3.14 -20.79
N THR A 176 5.26 -2.01 -20.12
CA THR A 176 4.15 -1.48 -19.31
C THR A 176 2.85 -1.27 -20.12
N ASP A 177 2.93 -1.06 -21.44
CA ASP A 177 1.76 -1.00 -22.32
C ASP A 177 1.06 -2.36 -22.47
N ASP A 178 1.79 -3.48 -22.39
CA ASP A 178 1.20 -4.82 -22.41
C ASP A 178 0.34 -5.06 -21.15
N LEU A 179 0.78 -4.51 -20.01
CA LEU A 179 0.08 -4.64 -18.73
C LEU A 179 -1.03 -3.58 -18.54
N SER A 180 -0.90 -2.45 -19.21
CA SER A 180 -1.80 -1.29 -19.10
C SER A 180 -1.84 -0.55 -20.44
N PRO A 181 -2.65 -1.00 -21.41
CA PRO A 181 -2.65 -0.44 -22.75
C PRO A 181 -3.00 1.05 -22.78
N ALA A 182 -2.29 1.83 -23.60
CA ALA A 182 -2.56 3.26 -23.76
C ALA A 182 -3.98 3.56 -24.25
N THR A 183 -4.59 2.66 -25.03
CA THR A 183 -5.99 2.77 -25.49
C THR A 183 -6.99 2.74 -24.34
N GLU A 184 -6.61 2.15 -23.20
CA GLU A 184 -7.43 2.02 -22.00
C GLU A 184 -7.01 3.00 -20.89
N ALA A 185 -6.29 4.07 -21.22
CA ALA A 185 -5.83 5.03 -20.23
C ALA A 185 -6.97 5.67 -19.42
N TRP A 186 -8.16 5.77 -20.02
CA TRP A 186 -9.36 6.35 -19.41
C TRP A 186 -9.89 5.55 -18.21
N SER A 187 -9.66 4.22 -18.18
CA SER A 187 -10.16 3.33 -17.13
C SER A 187 -9.19 3.15 -15.96
N ARG A 188 -7.96 3.67 -16.05
CA ARG A 188 -6.89 3.49 -15.04
C ARG A 188 -7.29 3.72 -13.58
N PRO A 189 -8.17 4.69 -13.23
CA PRO A 189 -8.63 4.87 -11.85
C PRO A 189 -9.53 3.75 -11.33
N ASP A 190 -10.27 3.05 -12.20
CA ASP A 190 -11.04 1.84 -11.85
C ASP A 190 -10.15 0.61 -12.05
N ILE A 191 -9.33 0.31 -11.04
CA ILE A 191 -8.33 -0.78 -11.07
C ILE A 191 -8.94 -2.12 -11.54
N PRO A 192 -10.08 -2.62 -10.97
CA PRO A 192 -10.70 -3.86 -11.43
C PRO A 192 -11.06 -3.88 -12.92
N LEU A 193 -11.59 -2.75 -13.43
CA LEU A 193 -11.97 -2.61 -14.83
C LEU A 193 -10.73 -2.56 -15.72
N HIS A 194 -9.76 -1.71 -15.38
CA HIS A 194 -8.54 -1.55 -16.17
C HIS A 194 -7.72 -2.84 -16.25
N ALA A 195 -7.72 -3.63 -15.17
CA ALA A 195 -7.04 -4.92 -15.10
C ALA A 195 -7.61 -5.96 -16.08
N GLN A 196 -8.83 -5.77 -16.61
CA GLN A 196 -9.40 -6.67 -17.63
C GLN A 196 -8.66 -6.60 -18.97
N SER A 197 -7.94 -5.51 -19.23
CA SER A 197 -7.20 -5.31 -20.48
C SER A 197 -5.76 -5.81 -20.44
N MET A 198 -5.30 -6.31 -19.27
CA MET A 198 -3.94 -6.79 -19.06
C MET A 198 -3.59 -7.93 -20.03
N LEU A 199 -2.49 -7.76 -20.78
CA LEU A 199 -1.89 -8.73 -21.71
C LEU A 199 -2.76 -9.16 -22.90
N GLY A 200 -3.92 -8.53 -23.12
CA GLY A 200 -4.86 -8.95 -24.17
C GLY A 200 -4.32 -8.85 -25.60
N LYS A 201 -3.28 -8.04 -25.82
CA LYS A 201 -2.57 -7.94 -27.12
C LYS A 201 -1.32 -8.84 -27.19
N THR A 202 -0.88 -9.36 -26.05
CA THR A 202 0.39 -10.06 -25.87
C THR A 202 0.21 -11.57 -25.87
N MET A 203 -0.91 -12.06 -25.30
CA MET A 203 -1.23 -13.48 -25.27
C MET A 203 -2.74 -13.73 -25.44
N GLU A 204 -3.09 -14.93 -25.88
CA GLU A 204 -4.48 -15.36 -26.00
C GLU A 204 -5.05 -15.71 -24.62
N ASN A 205 -6.24 -15.20 -24.29
CA ASN A 205 -7.00 -15.49 -23.07
C ASN A 205 -6.16 -15.42 -21.76
N PRO A 206 -5.47 -14.30 -21.47
CA PRO A 206 -4.62 -14.15 -20.29
C PRO A 206 -5.38 -14.37 -18.98
N LEU A 207 -6.58 -13.80 -18.87
CA LEU A 207 -7.37 -13.85 -17.64
C LEU A 207 -7.92 -15.25 -17.37
N GLU A 208 -8.40 -15.95 -18.40
CA GLU A 208 -8.81 -17.36 -18.24
C GLU A 208 -7.65 -18.25 -17.81
N THR A 209 -6.44 -17.97 -18.30
CA THR A 209 -5.23 -18.68 -17.90
C THR A 209 -4.92 -18.43 -16.42
N ILE A 210 -5.03 -17.18 -15.96
CA ILE A 210 -4.87 -16.81 -14.55
C ILE A 210 -5.86 -17.59 -13.67
N GLU A 211 -7.14 -17.61 -14.03
CA GLU A 211 -8.16 -18.31 -13.24
C GLU A 211 -7.91 -19.82 -13.18
N LYS A 212 -7.54 -20.47 -14.30
CA LYS A 212 -7.17 -21.89 -14.32
C LYS A 212 -5.96 -22.19 -13.43
N LEU A 213 -4.98 -21.30 -13.37
CA LEU A 213 -3.81 -21.50 -12.52
C LEU A 213 -4.12 -21.34 -11.03
N LYS A 214 -5.06 -20.44 -10.67
CA LYS A 214 -5.53 -20.27 -9.28
C LYS A 214 -6.17 -21.53 -8.72
N GLU A 215 -6.76 -22.39 -9.56
CA GLU A 215 -7.33 -23.69 -9.15
C GLU A 215 -6.30 -24.62 -8.48
N LYS A 216 -4.99 -24.41 -8.70
CA LYS A 216 -3.91 -25.18 -8.05
C LYS A 216 -3.73 -24.85 -6.57
N GLY A 217 -4.35 -23.78 -6.06
CA GLY A 217 -4.40 -23.48 -4.62
C GLY A 217 -3.15 -22.82 -4.03
N PHE A 218 -2.16 -22.42 -4.84
CA PHE A 218 -1.06 -21.55 -4.41
C PHE A 218 -1.16 -20.17 -5.09
N PRO A 219 -0.65 -19.10 -4.45
CA PRO A 219 -0.59 -17.78 -5.08
C PRO A 219 0.22 -17.80 -6.38
N LEU A 220 -0.10 -16.89 -7.30
CA LEU A 220 0.62 -16.77 -8.56
C LEU A 220 1.87 -15.89 -8.41
N ALA A 221 2.91 -16.20 -9.18
CA ALA A 221 4.04 -15.32 -9.43
C ALA A 221 4.00 -14.84 -10.87
N PHE A 222 4.10 -13.52 -11.08
CA PHE A 222 4.27 -12.98 -12.44
C PHE A 222 5.73 -13.17 -12.87
N VAL A 223 5.97 -13.90 -13.95
CA VAL A 223 7.33 -14.25 -14.41
C VAL A 223 7.56 -13.79 -15.83
N GLY A 224 8.69 -13.12 -16.10
CA GLY A 224 9.06 -12.70 -17.45
C GLY A 224 10.56 -12.59 -17.68
N ASP A 225 10.99 -12.58 -18.95
CA ASP A 225 12.41 -12.47 -19.27
C ASP A 225 12.92 -11.05 -19.05
N VAL A 226 12.19 -10.04 -19.56
CA VAL A 226 12.41 -8.62 -19.27
C VAL A 226 11.09 -7.98 -18.89
N VAL A 227 10.97 -7.40 -17.70
CA VAL A 227 9.69 -6.97 -17.12
C VAL A 227 9.63 -5.46 -16.91
N GLY A 228 8.55 -4.84 -17.39
CA GLY A 228 8.14 -3.49 -16.99
C GLY A 228 8.87 -2.37 -17.71
N THR A 229 9.39 -2.61 -18.91
CA THR A 229 10.01 -1.56 -19.73
C THR A 229 9.00 -0.51 -20.18
N GLY A 230 9.50 0.64 -20.63
CA GLY A 230 8.66 1.73 -21.14
C GLY A 230 8.27 2.75 -20.08
N SER A 231 7.09 3.35 -20.26
CA SER A 231 6.66 4.51 -19.48
C SER A 231 6.31 4.16 -18.03
N SER A 232 6.57 5.09 -17.10
CA SER A 232 6.05 5.01 -15.73
C SER A 232 4.52 5.11 -15.73
N ARG A 233 3.84 3.99 -15.49
CA ARG A 233 2.39 3.96 -15.27
C ARG A 233 2.05 2.97 -14.16
N LYS A 234 1.60 3.47 -13.01
CA LYS A 234 1.23 2.65 -11.85
C LYS A 234 0.14 1.62 -12.17
N SER A 235 -0.74 1.94 -13.12
CA SER A 235 -1.77 1.04 -13.62
C SER A 235 -1.23 -0.32 -14.08
N ALA A 236 0.01 -0.41 -14.60
CA ALA A 236 0.61 -1.68 -14.98
C ALA A 236 0.80 -2.62 -13.79
N ILE A 237 1.37 -2.13 -12.67
CA ILE A 237 1.51 -2.95 -11.47
C ILE A 237 0.15 -3.18 -10.80
N ASN A 238 -0.75 -2.20 -10.82
CA ASN A 238 -2.11 -2.38 -10.29
C ASN A 238 -2.84 -3.53 -10.99
N SER A 239 -2.72 -3.67 -12.32
CA SER A 239 -3.32 -4.79 -13.06
C SER A 239 -2.73 -6.13 -12.64
N VAL A 240 -1.40 -6.22 -12.51
CA VAL A 240 -0.73 -7.45 -12.04
C VAL A 240 -1.21 -7.83 -10.63
N LEU A 241 -1.22 -6.86 -9.71
CA LEU A 241 -1.62 -7.08 -8.32
C LEU A 241 -3.11 -7.30 -8.14
N TRP A 242 -3.95 -6.77 -9.02
CA TRP A 242 -5.38 -7.09 -9.03
C TRP A 242 -5.59 -8.60 -9.21
N HIS A 243 -4.85 -9.21 -10.13
CA HIS A 243 -4.99 -10.62 -10.44
C HIS A 243 -4.17 -11.56 -9.54
N MET A 244 -3.02 -11.09 -9.03
CA MET A 244 -2.02 -11.95 -8.36
C MET A 244 -1.59 -11.47 -6.96
N GLY A 245 -2.10 -10.32 -6.52
CA GLY A 245 -1.87 -9.78 -5.18
C GLY A 245 -2.91 -10.25 -4.16
N ASN A 246 -2.89 -9.61 -3.00
CA ASN A 246 -3.80 -9.85 -1.88
C ASN A 246 -4.72 -8.65 -1.69
N ASP A 247 -5.95 -8.91 -1.26
CA ASP A 247 -6.85 -7.86 -0.79
C ASP A 247 -6.21 -7.09 0.38
N ILE A 248 -6.49 -5.79 0.44
CA ILE A 248 -6.08 -4.93 1.54
C ILE A 248 -7.32 -4.67 2.39
N ASP A 249 -7.26 -5.07 3.66
CA ASP A 249 -8.40 -4.95 4.57
C ASP A 249 -8.93 -3.51 4.59
N TYR A 250 -10.26 -3.37 4.42
CA TYR A 250 -11.00 -2.10 4.43
C TYR A 250 -10.67 -1.10 3.31
N ILE A 251 -9.79 -1.45 2.37
CA ILE A 251 -9.45 -0.61 1.20
C ILE A 251 -10.10 -1.22 -0.04
N PRO A 252 -11.21 -0.66 -0.55
CA PRO A 252 -11.92 -1.27 -1.66
C PRO A 252 -11.14 -1.16 -2.97
N ASN A 253 -11.29 -2.19 -3.81
CA ASN A 253 -10.87 -2.21 -5.21
C ASN A 253 -9.36 -1.94 -5.43
N LYS A 254 -8.53 -2.24 -4.42
CA LYS A 254 -7.07 -2.18 -4.49
C LYS A 254 -6.47 -3.42 -3.85
N ARG A 255 -5.34 -3.86 -4.40
CA ARG A 255 -4.58 -5.02 -3.92
C ARG A 255 -3.11 -4.67 -3.75
N GLY A 256 -2.44 -5.37 -2.84
CA GLY A 256 -1.02 -5.23 -2.55
C GLY A 256 -0.33 -6.58 -2.47
N GLY A 257 0.97 -6.61 -2.20
CA GLY A 257 1.71 -7.87 -2.11
C GLY A 257 2.02 -8.47 -3.47
N GLY A 258 2.03 -9.80 -3.58
CA GLY A 258 2.37 -10.51 -4.82
C GLY A 258 3.88 -10.67 -5.04
N VAL A 259 4.24 -11.46 -6.04
CA VAL A 259 5.64 -11.77 -6.40
C VAL A 259 5.84 -11.54 -7.89
N VAL A 260 6.91 -10.83 -8.24
CA VAL A 260 7.34 -10.58 -9.62
C VAL A 260 8.75 -11.14 -9.80
N LEU A 261 8.93 -12.05 -10.75
CA LEU A 261 10.24 -12.60 -11.11
C LEU A 261 10.61 -12.15 -12.52
N GLY A 262 11.80 -11.55 -12.66
CA GLY A 262 12.30 -11.10 -13.95
C GLY A 262 13.72 -11.57 -14.20
N GLY A 263 14.06 -11.94 -15.42
CA GLY A 263 15.47 -12.01 -15.83
C GLY A 263 16.14 -10.63 -15.72
N ASN A 264 15.38 -9.59 -16.06
CA ASN A 264 15.69 -8.18 -15.83
C ASN A 264 14.37 -7.44 -15.52
N ILE A 265 14.34 -6.59 -14.51
CA ILE A 265 13.17 -5.78 -14.16
C ILE A 265 13.56 -4.30 -14.31
N ALA A 266 12.80 -3.57 -15.14
CA ALA A 266 13.05 -2.15 -15.33
C ALA A 266 12.97 -1.39 -13.99
N PRO A 267 13.94 -0.50 -13.66
CA PRO A 267 14.03 0.10 -12.31
C PRO A 267 12.78 0.84 -11.83
N ILE A 268 12.05 1.50 -12.74
CA ILE A 268 10.80 2.19 -12.38
C ILE A 268 9.73 1.19 -11.98
N PHE A 269 9.57 0.10 -12.75
CA PHE A 269 8.60 -0.94 -12.45
C PHE A 269 8.95 -1.66 -11.15
N PHE A 270 10.24 -1.97 -10.96
CA PHE A 270 10.78 -2.55 -9.72
C PHE A 270 10.37 -1.72 -8.49
N ASN A 271 10.72 -0.42 -8.50
CA ASN A 271 10.35 0.52 -7.44
C ASN A 271 8.84 0.58 -7.19
N THR A 272 8.03 0.58 -8.25
CA THR A 272 6.56 0.67 -8.13
C THR A 272 5.98 -0.61 -7.52
N ALA A 273 6.57 -1.77 -7.80
CA ALA A 273 6.22 -3.04 -7.20
C ALA A 273 6.57 -3.06 -5.69
N GLU A 274 7.77 -2.63 -5.32
CA GLU A 274 8.19 -2.48 -3.91
C GLU A 274 7.28 -1.52 -3.13
N ASP A 275 6.96 -0.36 -3.72
CA ASP A 275 6.10 0.65 -3.11
C ASP A 275 4.68 0.11 -2.88
N SER A 276 4.24 -0.87 -3.67
CA SER A 276 2.93 -1.53 -3.58
C SER A 276 2.95 -2.78 -2.70
N GLY A 277 4.07 -3.06 -2.02
CA GLY A 277 4.22 -4.20 -1.11
C GLY A 277 4.54 -5.53 -1.78
N ALA A 278 4.77 -5.55 -3.09
CA ALA A 278 5.18 -6.73 -3.82
C ALA A 278 6.63 -7.12 -3.52
N LEU A 279 6.98 -8.37 -3.85
CA LEU A 279 8.35 -8.87 -3.82
C LEU A 279 8.87 -9.03 -5.26
N PRO A 280 9.49 -8.00 -5.85
CA PRO A 280 10.19 -8.13 -7.12
C PRO A 280 11.58 -8.76 -6.91
N ILE A 281 11.94 -9.75 -7.72
CA ILE A 281 13.23 -10.44 -7.67
C ILE A 281 13.79 -10.57 -9.09
N GLU A 282 15.01 -10.08 -9.29
CA GLU A 282 15.79 -10.37 -10.49
C GLU A 282 16.52 -11.71 -10.32
N CYS A 283 16.23 -12.67 -11.21
CA CYS A 283 16.82 -14.01 -11.16
C CYS A 283 16.76 -14.69 -12.53
N ASP A 284 17.54 -15.75 -12.75
CA ASP A 284 17.39 -16.56 -13.96
C ASP A 284 16.01 -17.25 -13.96
N VAL A 285 15.17 -16.89 -14.94
CA VAL A 285 13.83 -17.44 -15.11
C VAL A 285 13.76 -18.52 -16.18
N THR A 286 14.85 -18.84 -16.90
CA THR A 286 14.82 -19.73 -18.09
C THR A 286 14.32 -21.14 -17.80
N LYS A 287 14.40 -21.59 -16.54
CA LYS A 287 13.94 -22.90 -16.07
C LYS A 287 12.53 -22.90 -15.45
N MET A 288 11.79 -21.80 -15.58
CA MET A 288 10.43 -21.66 -15.08
C MET A 288 9.47 -21.64 -16.26
N SER A 289 8.47 -22.52 -16.29
CA SER A 289 7.45 -22.60 -17.33
C SER A 289 6.06 -22.24 -16.78
N MET A 290 5.14 -21.86 -17.66
CA MET A 290 3.76 -21.58 -17.30
C MET A 290 3.14 -22.74 -16.49
N GLY A 291 2.63 -22.43 -15.31
CA GLY A 291 1.99 -23.39 -14.42
C GLY A 291 2.93 -24.21 -13.54
N ASP A 292 4.25 -24.00 -13.59
CA ASP A 292 5.17 -24.68 -12.70
C ASP A 292 4.90 -24.32 -11.23
N GLU A 293 5.01 -25.33 -10.36
CA GLU A 293 5.05 -25.11 -8.92
C GLU A 293 6.49 -24.83 -8.49
N ILE A 294 6.72 -23.65 -7.92
CA ILE A 294 8.02 -23.23 -7.43
C ILE A 294 7.97 -22.90 -5.94
N THR A 295 9.14 -22.93 -5.31
CA THR A 295 9.33 -22.46 -3.95
C THR A 295 10.47 -21.44 -3.92
N ILE A 296 10.19 -20.23 -3.45
CA ILE A 296 11.19 -19.21 -3.17
C ILE A 296 11.64 -19.34 -1.72
N TYR A 297 12.95 -19.26 -1.48
CA TYR A 297 13.57 -19.16 -0.16
C TYR A 297 14.25 -17.78 -0.06
N PRO A 298 13.53 -16.71 0.36
CA PRO A 298 14.01 -15.33 0.22
C PRO A 298 15.35 -15.07 0.93
N TYR A 299 15.52 -15.61 2.13
CA TYR A 299 16.73 -15.43 2.93
C TYR A 299 17.90 -16.33 2.49
N GLU A 300 17.63 -17.37 1.69
CA GLU A 300 18.67 -18.26 1.15
C GLU A 300 19.06 -17.87 -0.28
N GLY A 301 18.35 -16.94 -0.91
CA GLY A 301 18.65 -16.49 -2.27
C GLY A 301 18.48 -17.58 -3.33
N LYS A 302 17.47 -18.45 -3.20
CA LYS A 302 17.26 -19.57 -4.14
C LYS A 302 15.79 -19.87 -4.42
N ILE A 303 15.55 -20.46 -5.58
CA ILE A 303 14.24 -20.94 -6.04
C ILE A 303 14.37 -22.42 -6.40
N THR A 304 13.42 -23.24 -5.93
CA THR A 304 13.36 -24.68 -6.24
C THR A 304 12.09 -25.05 -6.98
N ASN A 305 12.13 -26.09 -7.81
CA ASN A 305 10.94 -26.73 -8.35
C ASN A 305 10.23 -27.63 -7.31
N SER A 306 9.14 -28.29 -7.72
CA SER A 306 8.35 -29.22 -6.90
C SER A 306 9.15 -30.44 -6.41
N ASN A 307 10.20 -30.85 -7.13
CA ASN A 307 11.11 -31.94 -6.74
C ASN A 307 12.19 -31.50 -5.74
N GLY A 308 12.26 -30.21 -5.41
CA GLY A 308 13.28 -29.65 -4.52
C GLY A 308 14.62 -29.34 -5.19
N GLU A 309 14.73 -29.47 -6.51
CA GLU A 309 15.92 -29.07 -7.26
C GLU A 309 16.00 -27.55 -7.36
N THR A 310 17.20 -26.99 -7.15
CA THR A 310 17.42 -25.54 -7.31
C THR A 310 17.46 -25.17 -8.79
N ILE A 311 16.50 -24.35 -9.21
CA ILE A 311 16.36 -23.91 -10.60
C ILE A 311 16.89 -22.49 -10.83
N SER A 312 16.99 -21.68 -9.78
CA SER A 312 17.54 -20.33 -9.85
C SER A 312 18.12 -19.88 -8.51
N THR A 313 19.06 -18.95 -8.55
CA THR A 313 19.66 -18.29 -7.38
C THR A 313 19.64 -16.78 -7.60
N PHE A 314 19.50 -16.02 -6.52
CA PHE A 314 19.40 -14.56 -6.56
C PHE A 314 19.99 -13.95 -5.28
N GLU A 315 20.34 -12.67 -5.37
CA GLU A 315 20.61 -11.84 -4.20
C GLU A 315 19.40 -10.94 -3.95
N LEU A 316 18.87 -10.95 -2.73
CA LEU A 316 17.74 -10.11 -2.40
C LEU A 316 18.21 -8.66 -2.24
N SER A 317 17.89 -7.83 -3.23
CA SER A 317 18.21 -6.41 -3.26
C SER A 317 16.91 -5.61 -3.38
N PRO A 318 16.77 -4.47 -2.66
CA PRO A 318 17.69 -3.97 -1.65
C PRO A 318 17.69 -4.85 -0.39
N THR A 319 18.70 -4.67 0.46
CA THR A 319 18.81 -5.39 1.74
C THR A 319 17.64 -5.12 2.69
N THR A 320 16.91 -4.03 2.48
CA THR A 320 15.70 -3.64 3.21
C THR A 320 14.43 -4.34 2.73
N MET A 321 14.47 -5.07 1.60
CA MET A 321 13.30 -5.73 1.01
C MET A 321 12.46 -6.56 2.01
N PRO A 322 13.04 -7.35 2.95
CA PRO A 322 12.24 -8.07 3.93
C PRO A 322 11.36 -7.17 4.81
N ASP A 323 11.86 -5.99 5.16
CA ASP A 323 11.14 -5.00 5.97
C ASP A 323 10.09 -4.26 5.14
N GLU A 324 10.39 -3.99 3.86
CA GLU A 324 9.47 -3.33 2.93
C GLU A 324 8.23 -4.19 2.71
N VAL A 325 8.42 -5.48 2.38
CA VAL A 325 7.30 -6.43 2.24
C VAL A 325 6.53 -6.58 3.54
N ARG A 326 7.23 -6.67 4.68
CA ARG A 326 6.58 -6.76 6.00
C ARG A 326 5.73 -5.54 6.32
N ALA A 327 6.19 -4.34 5.97
CA ALA A 327 5.46 -3.11 6.20
C ALA A 327 4.23 -2.98 5.28
N GLY A 328 4.13 -3.78 4.22
CA GLY A 328 3.12 -3.68 3.18
C GLY A 328 3.52 -2.73 2.05
N GLY A 329 4.81 -2.47 1.91
CA GLY A 329 5.39 -1.58 0.90
C GLY A 329 6.52 -0.73 1.46
N ARG A 330 7.38 -0.28 0.56
CA ARG A 330 8.48 0.64 0.90
C ARG A 330 7.99 1.97 1.44
N ILE A 331 6.93 2.55 0.86
CA ILE A 331 6.35 3.82 1.34
C ILE A 331 5.87 3.71 2.81
N PRO A 332 5.02 2.73 3.19
CA PRO A 332 4.67 2.50 4.60
C PRO A 332 5.89 2.30 5.52
N LEU A 333 6.93 1.58 5.06
CA LEU A 333 8.15 1.38 5.85
C LEU A 333 8.84 2.71 6.15
N ILE A 334 9.01 3.57 5.14
CA ILE A 334 9.69 4.86 5.29
C ILE A 334 8.93 5.75 6.28
N ILE A 335 7.60 5.86 6.11
CA ILE A 335 6.76 6.70 6.98
C ILE A 335 6.79 6.17 8.42
N GLY A 336 6.54 4.87 8.60
CA GLY A 336 6.49 4.26 9.93
C GLY A 336 7.85 4.28 10.64
N ARG A 337 8.94 4.01 9.92
CA ARG A 337 10.32 4.10 10.46
C ARG A 337 10.63 5.54 10.87
N GLY A 338 10.25 6.52 10.05
CA GLY A 338 10.40 7.95 10.37
C GLY A 338 9.62 8.34 11.63
N LEU A 339 8.38 7.85 11.79
CA LEU A 339 7.58 8.04 13.00
C LEU A 339 8.28 7.45 14.23
N THR A 340 8.76 6.21 14.15
CA THR A 340 9.49 5.56 15.24
C THR A 340 10.78 6.32 15.58
N ASP A 341 11.59 6.69 14.58
CA ASP A 341 12.88 7.37 14.80
C ASP A 341 12.68 8.75 15.43
N LYS A 342 11.70 9.54 14.95
CA LYS A 342 11.32 10.83 15.54
C LYS A 342 10.87 10.67 16.99
N THR A 343 9.99 9.69 17.25
CA THR A 343 9.48 9.42 18.61
C THR A 343 10.61 9.06 19.56
N ARG A 344 11.53 8.19 19.14
CA ARG A 344 12.68 7.79 19.95
C ARG A 344 13.63 8.95 20.21
N GLN A 345 13.88 9.79 19.20
CA GLN A 345 14.68 11.01 19.35
C GLN A 345 14.08 11.96 20.39
N ASP A 346 12.78 12.24 20.33
CA ASP A 346 12.10 13.13 21.27
C ASP A 346 12.09 12.57 22.69
N LEU A 347 12.09 11.24 22.85
CA LEU A 347 12.22 10.55 24.14
C LEU A 347 13.68 10.39 24.63
N GLY A 348 14.68 10.83 23.85
CA GLY A 348 16.09 10.64 24.19
C GLY A 348 16.57 9.17 24.13
N LEU A 349 15.85 8.33 23.38
CA LEU A 349 16.21 6.92 23.17
C LEU A 349 17.16 6.77 21.96
N PRO A 350 18.03 5.74 21.95
CA PRO A 350 18.87 5.46 20.79
C PRO A 350 18.02 5.05 19.58
N VAL A 351 18.55 5.24 18.38
CA VAL A 351 17.94 4.77 17.12
C VAL A 351 17.59 3.27 17.23
N SER A 352 16.42 2.88 16.72
CA SER A 352 15.95 1.49 16.78
C SER A 352 16.80 0.55 15.92
N ASP A 353 17.10 -0.63 16.46
CA ASP A 353 17.78 -1.76 15.82
C ASP A 353 16.79 -2.76 15.17
N LEU A 354 15.49 -2.51 15.25
CA LEU A 354 14.45 -3.37 14.70
C LEU A 354 14.37 -3.36 13.17
N PHE A 355 14.86 -2.29 12.55
CA PHE A 355 14.79 -2.09 11.10
C PHE A 355 16.11 -2.43 10.44
N LEU A 356 16.04 -3.15 9.33
CA LEU A 356 17.12 -3.24 8.37
C LEU A 356 17.40 -1.83 7.85
N ARG A 357 18.65 -1.41 8.00
CA ARG A 357 19.12 -0.12 7.51
C ARG A 357 20.18 -0.35 6.44
N PRO A 358 20.10 0.38 5.33
CA PRO A 358 21.14 0.36 4.30
C PRO A 358 22.48 0.79 4.88
N GLN A 359 23.54 0.11 4.46
CA GLN A 359 24.92 0.45 4.85
C GLN A 359 25.74 0.72 3.59
N ASP A 360 26.68 1.66 3.68
CA ASP A 360 27.70 1.82 2.64
C ASP A 360 28.69 0.64 2.74
N ALA A 361 28.47 -0.38 1.91
CA ALA A 361 29.34 -1.55 1.87
C ALA A 361 30.73 -1.26 1.28
N SER A 362 30.91 -0.11 0.61
CA SER A 362 32.13 0.15 -0.15
C SER A 362 33.30 0.63 0.70
N ASN A 363 33.05 1.29 1.84
CA ASN A 363 34.06 1.96 2.69
C ASN A 363 35.17 2.67 1.87
N SER A 364 34.79 3.23 0.71
CA SER A 364 35.73 3.68 -0.30
C SER A 364 36.19 5.11 -0.02
N ASN A 365 37.50 5.34 -0.13
CA ASN A 365 38.12 6.68 0.00
C ASN A 365 38.22 7.42 -1.35
N VAL A 366 37.66 6.88 -2.44
CA VAL A 366 37.71 7.49 -3.78
C VAL A 366 36.77 8.69 -3.85
N GLY A 367 37.03 9.72 -4.67
CA GLY A 367 36.10 10.86 -4.81
C GLY A 367 34.68 10.46 -5.28
N TYR A 368 33.72 11.36 -5.13
CA TYR A 368 32.34 11.16 -5.63
C TYR A 368 32.15 11.67 -7.07
N THR A 369 31.31 11.00 -7.84
CA THR A 369 30.84 11.49 -9.15
C THR A 369 29.86 12.66 -8.98
N LEU A 370 29.53 13.37 -10.07
CA LEU A 370 28.58 14.48 -10.00
C LEU A 370 27.20 14.03 -9.51
N ALA A 371 26.66 12.92 -10.00
CA ALA A 371 25.37 12.40 -9.56
C ALA A 371 25.36 12.07 -8.07
N GLN A 372 26.44 11.41 -7.58
CA GLN A 372 26.60 11.09 -6.16
C GLN A 372 26.64 12.35 -5.30
N LYS A 373 27.29 13.42 -5.76
CA LYS A 373 27.32 14.73 -5.09
C LYS A 373 25.97 15.43 -5.09
N ILE A 374 25.21 15.37 -6.19
CA ILE A 374 23.86 15.95 -6.27
C ILE A 374 22.94 15.28 -5.25
N VAL A 375 22.89 13.94 -5.24
CA VAL A 375 22.09 13.17 -4.29
C VAL A 375 22.58 13.40 -2.86
N GLY A 376 23.90 13.37 -2.64
CA GLY A 376 24.51 13.68 -1.33
C GLY A 376 24.10 15.04 -0.81
N LYS A 377 24.20 16.09 -1.64
CA LYS A 377 23.77 17.44 -1.29
C LYS A 377 22.29 17.49 -0.88
N ALA A 378 21.42 16.78 -1.61
CA ALA A 378 20.00 16.68 -1.26
C ALA A 378 19.76 15.90 0.05
N CYS A 379 20.71 15.06 0.47
CA CYS A 379 20.70 14.33 1.75
C CYS A 379 21.51 15.02 2.86
N GLY A 380 22.13 16.18 2.59
CA GLY A 380 22.98 16.89 3.56
C GLY A 380 24.38 16.30 3.78
N VAL A 381 24.88 15.44 2.87
CA VAL A 381 26.23 14.83 2.92
C VAL A 381 27.05 15.14 1.65
N GLU A 382 28.35 14.86 1.63
CA GLU A 382 29.20 15.17 0.48
C GLU A 382 28.90 14.32 -0.78
N GLY A 383 28.41 13.10 -0.58
CA GLY A 383 28.03 12.19 -1.66
C GLY A 383 27.43 10.89 -1.14
N ILE A 384 26.65 10.21 -2.00
CA ILE A 384 26.08 8.88 -1.72
C ILE A 384 26.76 7.83 -2.62
N ARG A 385 27.13 6.66 -2.06
CA ARG A 385 27.72 5.56 -2.83
C ARG A 385 26.66 4.68 -3.50
N PRO A 386 26.99 3.99 -4.60
CA PRO A 386 26.06 3.05 -5.23
C PRO A 386 25.64 1.96 -4.23
N GLY A 387 24.36 1.59 -4.25
CA GLY A 387 23.79 0.61 -3.31
C GLY A 387 23.50 1.15 -1.91
N THR A 388 23.92 2.39 -1.59
CA THR A 388 23.54 3.04 -0.33
C THR A 388 22.18 3.70 -0.50
N TYR A 389 21.19 3.27 0.28
CA TYR A 389 19.91 3.97 0.29
C TYR A 389 20.01 5.30 1.01
N CYS A 390 19.24 6.25 0.51
CA CYS A 390 19.21 7.62 0.98
C CYS A 390 17.82 8.21 0.70
N GLU A 391 17.47 9.24 1.45
CA GLU A 391 16.20 9.96 1.33
C GLU A 391 16.49 11.41 0.90
N PRO A 392 16.79 11.66 -0.40
CA PRO A 392 17.10 13.00 -0.85
C PRO A 392 15.88 13.92 -0.72
N ARG A 393 16.12 15.17 -0.29
CA ARG A 393 15.07 16.20 -0.29
C ARG A 393 14.58 16.47 -1.71
N MET A 394 13.27 16.39 -1.92
CA MET A 394 12.63 16.70 -3.20
C MET A 394 12.38 18.20 -3.33
N THR A 395 13.09 18.87 -4.24
CA THR A 395 12.90 20.30 -4.54
C THR A 395 11.76 20.53 -5.53
N THR A 396 11.67 19.73 -6.59
CA THR A 396 10.70 19.91 -7.67
C THR A 396 10.10 18.58 -8.09
N VAL A 397 8.77 18.52 -8.15
CA VAL A 397 8.00 17.33 -8.57
C VAL A 397 7.10 17.70 -9.74
N GLY A 398 7.16 16.94 -10.84
CA GLY A 398 6.32 17.13 -12.02
C GLY A 398 5.25 16.03 -12.14
N SER A 399 4.06 16.41 -12.59
CA SER A 399 2.92 15.53 -12.87
C SER A 399 2.31 15.89 -14.23
N GLN A 400 1.90 14.88 -14.99
CA GLN A 400 1.25 15.04 -16.30
C GLN A 400 -0.19 14.49 -16.26
N ASP A 401 -0.99 14.75 -17.28
CA ASP A 401 -2.43 14.51 -17.32
C ASP A 401 -2.82 13.02 -17.34
N THR A 402 -2.08 12.19 -18.08
CA THR A 402 -2.37 10.73 -18.20
C THR A 402 -2.03 9.88 -16.96
N THR A 403 -1.27 10.43 -16.01
CA THR A 403 -0.92 9.82 -14.72
C THR A 403 -1.49 10.60 -13.54
N GLY A 404 -1.83 11.88 -13.75
CA GLY A 404 -2.28 12.80 -12.70
C GLY A 404 -3.52 12.33 -11.95
N ALA A 405 -4.46 11.64 -12.61
CA ALA A 405 -5.62 11.06 -11.93
C ALA A 405 -5.22 9.98 -10.91
N MET A 406 -4.30 9.08 -11.27
CA MET A 406 -3.77 8.09 -10.34
C MET A 406 -2.95 8.77 -9.24
N THR A 407 -2.11 9.75 -9.59
CA THR A 407 -1.33 10.52 -8.59
C THR A 407 -2.25 11.18 -7.57
N ARG A 408 -3.36 11.78 -8.01
CA ARG A 408 -4.38 12.35 -7.12
C ARG A 408 -4.95 11.29 -6.17
N ASP A 409 -5.29 10.12 -6.68
CA ASP A 409 -5.89 9.06 -5.86
C ASP A 409 -4.88 8.50 -4.84
N GLU A 410 -3.60 8.37 -5.21
CA GLU A 410 -2.53 8.04 -4.26
C GLU A 410 -2.31 9.11 -3.19
N LEU A 411 -2.37 10.40 -3.57
CA LEU A 411 -2.26 11.51 -2.61
C LEU A 411 -3.43 11.51 -1.62
N LYS A 412 -4.64 11.17 -2.07
CA LYS A 412 -5.80 11.02 -1.19
C LYS A 412 -5.59 9.90 -0.17
N GLU A 413 -5.14 8.72 -0.61
CA GLU A 413 -4.86 7.58 0.27
C GLU A 413 -3.74 7.86 1.28
N LEU A 414 -2.71 8.59 0.85
CA LEU A 414 -1.62 9.06 1.71
C LEU A 414 -2.02 10.22 2.65
N ALA A 415 -3.30 10.57 2.69
CA ALA A 415 -3.82 11.67 3.51
C ALA A 415 -3.11 13.02 3.27
N CYS A 416 -2.65 13.26 2.04
CA CYS A 416 -1.91 14.46 1.68
C CYS A 416 -2.87 15.66 1.55
N LEU A 417 -2.89 16.53 2.57
CA LEU A 417 -3.61 17.81 2.54
C LEU A 417 -2.75 18.98 2.04
N GLY A 418 -1.44 18.79 1.93
CA GLY A 418 -0.49 19.79 1.43
C GLY A 418 0.83 19.16 1.02
N PHE A 419 1.51 19.77 0.05
CA PHE A 419 2.81 19.28 -0.44
C PHE A 419 3.95 19.82 0.41
N SER A 420 4.88 18.95 0.81
CA SER A 420 6.13 19.36 1.48
C SER A 420 7.26 19.69 0.50
N ALA A 421 7.13 19.30 -0.77
CA ALA A 421 8.08 19.69 -1.82
C ALA A 421 7.95 21.19 -2.12
N GLU A 422 9.07 21.86 -2.44
CA GLU A 422 9.06 23.32 -2.68
C GLU A 422 8.24 23.72 -3.90
N LEU A 423 8.22 22.87 -4.94
CA LEU A 423 7.42 23.08 -6.14
C LEU A 423 6.81 21.75 -6.62
N VAL A 424 5.49 21.76 -6.83
CA VAL A 424 4.76 20.69 -7.52
C VAL A 424 4.06 21.29 -8.74
N MET A 425 4.30 20.73 -9.92
CA MET A 425 3.76 21.23 -11.20
C MET A 425 2.90 20.16 -11.88
N GLN A 426 1.72 20.56 -12.38
CA GLN A 426 0.84 19.73 -13.22
C GLN A 426 0.78 20.32 -14.64
N SER A 427 1.01 19.50 -15.66
CA SER A 427 0.77 19.87 -17.08
C SER A 427 -0.54 19.29 -17.62
N PHE A 428 -1.07 19.90 -18.68
CA PHE A 428 -2.26 19.46 -19.41
C PHE A 428 -1.94 19.31 -20.89
#